data_AF-A0A9E5JZB7-F1
#
_entry.id   AF-A0A9E5JZB7-F1
#
_cell.length_a   1.000
_cell.length_b   1.000
_cell.length_c   1.000
_cell.angle_alpha   90.00
_cell.angle_beta   90.00
_cell.angle_gamma   90.00
#
_symmetry.space_group_name_H-M   'P 1'
#
loop_
_entity.id
_entity.type
_entity.pdbx_description
1 polymer ?
#
loop_
_entity_poly.entity_id
_entity_poly.type
_entity_poly.pdbx_seq_one_letter_code
_entity_poly.pdbx_strand_id
1 'polypeptide(L)' 'MALELIYTSAPRGLRAGASGYCTIAQTRGMREDLVAALERRSLFTHEPKGDSPIFYSYRILSLGGT' A
#
# COMPACT_ATOMS: atom_id res chain seq x y z
N MET A 1 -5.45 -11.69 -15.60
CA MET A 1 -6.20 -11.37 -14.37
C MET A 1 -5.43 -10.27 -13.65
N ALA A 2 -6.06 -9.14 -13.32
CA ALA A 2 -5.42 -8.04 -12.64
C ALA A 2 -5.68 -8.14 -11.13
N LEU A 3 -4.66 -7.83 -10.33
CA LEU A 3 -4.75 -7.77 -8.87
C LEU A 3 -4.54 -6.31 -8.43
N GLU A 4 -5.28 -5.86 -7.44
CA GLU A 4 -5.28 -4.47 -6.97
C GLU A 4 -5.04 -4.40 -5.45
N LEU A 5 -4.35 -3.34 -5.03
CA LEU A 5 -4.10 -3.00 -3.63
C LEU A 5 -4.26 -1.48 -3.45
N ILE A 6 -5.11 -1.07 -2.52
CA ILE A 6 -5.34 0.34 -2.16
C ILE A 6 -4.63 0.62 -0.84
N TYR A 7 -3.61 1.47 -0.90
CA TYR A 7 -2.76 1.87 0.23
C TYR A 7 -2.85 3.37 0.44
N THR A 8 -3.34 3.82 1.59
CA THR A 8 -3.54 5.24 1.87
C THR A 8 -3.59 5.53 3.37
N SER A 9 -3.56 6.81 3.72
CA SER A 9 -3.70 7.27 5.10
C SER A 9 -5.15 7.11 5.55
N ALA A 10 -5.41 6.20 6.50
CA ALA A 10 -6.74 5.93 7.02
C ALA A 10 -6.73 5.67 8.54
N PRO A 11 -7.82 6.00 9.26
CA PRO A 11 -7.92 5.70 10.70
C PRO A 11 -7.89 4.20 11.02
N ARG A 12 -8.35 3.36 10.08
CA ARG A 12 -8.40 1.91 10.22
C ARG A 12 -8.06 1.26 8.88
N GLY A 13 -7.05 0.40 8.89
CA GLY A 13 -6.65 -0.42 7.76
C GLY A 13 -7.42 -1.73 7.69
N LEU A 14 -7.13 -2.49 6.64
CA LEU A 14 -7.71 -3.82 6.38
C LEU A 14 -7.24 -4.85 7.42
N ARG A 15 -6.01 -4.73 7.93
CA ARG A 15 -5.46 -5.58 9.00
C ARG A 15 -5.84 -5.00 10.36
N ALA A 16 -6.18 -5.87 11.31
CA ALA A 16 -6.46 -5.45 12.68
C ALA A 16 -5.26 -4.69 13.28
N GLY A 17 -5.53 -3.52 13.87
CA GLY A 17 -4.50 -2.64 14.44
C GLY A 17 -3.76 -1.75 13.42
N ALA A 18 -3.97 -1.93 12.11
CA ALA A 18 -3.38 -1.04 11.11
C ALA A 18 -4.09 0.32 11.11
N SER A 19 -3.32 1.40 11.05
CA SER A 19 -3.78 2.79 10.94
C SER A 19 -2.70 3.66 10.31
N GLY A 20 -3.04 4.89 9.93
CA GLY A 20 -2.14 5.76 9.19
C GLY A 20 -2.00 5.30 7.73
N TYR A 21 -0.83 5.47 7.14
CA TYR A 21 -0.55 5.09 5.75
C TYR A 21 -0.48 3.56 5.64
N CYS A 22 -1.60 2.92 5.29
CA CYS A 22 -1.78 1.47 5.36
C CYS A 22 -2.71 0.93 4.25
N THR A 23 -2.73 -0.39 4.08
CA THR A 23 -3.65 -1.06 3.15
C THR A 23 -5.08 -0.99 3.66
N ILE A 24 -6.01 -0.49 2.84
CA ILE A 24 -7.45 -0.42 3.18
C ILE A 24 -8.31 -1.37 2.35
N ALA A 25 -7.82 -1.80 1.18
CA ALA A 25 -8.49 -2.77 0.32
C ALA A 25 -7.48 -3.54 -0.52
N GLN A 26 -7.82 -4.78 -0.86
CA GLN A 26 -7.04 -5.59 -1.79
C GLN A 26 -7.96 -6.58 -2.51
N THR A 27 -7.54 -7.10 -3.65
CA THR A 27 -8.24 -8.22 -4.29
C THR A 27 -8.32 -9.43 -3.35
N ARG A 28 -9.52 -10.02 -3.22
CA ARG A 28 -9.76 -11.19 -2.38
C ARG A 28 -8.87 -12.36 -2.84
N GLY A 29 -8.20 -13.00 -1.88
CA GLY A 29 -7.30 -14.13 -2.16
C GLY A 29 -5.92 -13.73 -2.71
N MET A 30 -5.59 -12.44 -2.78
CA MET A 30 -4.22 -12.00 -3.05
C MET A 30 -3.26 -12.59 -1.99
N ARG A 31 -2.15 -13.18 -2.43
CA ARG A 31 -1.16 -13.80 -1.55
C ARG A 31 -0.53 -12.74 -0.65
N GLU A 32 -0.31 -13.09 0.63
CA GLU A 32 0.19 -12.14 1.63
C GLU A 32 1.62 -11.63 1.33
N ASP A 33 2.45 -12.47 0.71
CA ASP A 33 3.81 -12.09 0.28
C ASP A 33 3.78 -11.01 -0.81
N LEU A 34 2.84 -11.12 -1.76
CA LEU A 34 2.60 -10.10 -2.77
C LEU A 34 2.07 -8.81 -2.14
N VAL A 35 1.11 -8.90 -1.21
CA VAL A 35 0.62 -7.74 -0.45
C VAL A 35 1.80 -7.02 0.22
N ALA A 36 2.62 -7.75 0.98
CA ALA A 36 3.77 -7.17 1.69
C ALA A 36 4.81 -6.56 0.72
N ALA A 37 5.02 -7.17 -0.46
CA ALA A 37 5.90 -6.62 -1.48
C ALA A 37 5.37 -5.32 -2.08
N LEU A 38 4.06 -5.23 -2.35
CA LEU A 38 3.41 -4.02 -2.85
C LEU A 38 3.40 -2.92 -1.78
N GLU A 39 3.15 -3.25 -0.51
CA GLU A 39 3.22 -2.31 0.61
C GLU A 39 4.61 -1.67 0.70
N ARG A 40 5.69 -2.47 0.68
CA ARG A 40 7.07 -1.95 0.70
C ARG A 40 7.38 -0.98 -0.44
N ARG A 41 6.80 -1.19 -1.63
CA ARG A 41 6.95 -0.26 -2.76
C ARG A 41 6.09 1.00 -2.62
N SER A 42 5.01 0.94 -1.85
CA SER A 42 4.05 2.03 -1.66
C SER A 42 4.40 2.96 -0.51
N LEU A 43 5.35 2.55 0.35
CA LEU A 43 5.85 3.34 1.47
C LEU A 43 6.29 4.73 1.02
N PHE A 44 5.90 5.72 1.83
CA PHE A 44 6.30 7.11 1.70
C PHE A 44 6.99 7.51 3.00
N THR A 45 8.19 8.07 2.91
CA THR A 45 8.93 8.56 4.08
C THR A 45 8.49 9.99 4.35
N HIS A 46 7.81 10.21 5.48
CA HIS A 46 7.48 11.54 5.94
C HIS A 46 8.74 12.30 6.37
N GLU A 47 8.86 13.56 5.94
CA GLU A 47 9.86 14.46 6.51
C GLU A 47 9.40 14.94 7.90
N PRO A 48 10.26 14.91 8.93
CA PRO A 48 9.89 15.25 10.30
C PRO A 48 9.42 16.70 10.50
N LYS A 49 9.68 17.60 9.55
CA LYS A 49 9.43 19.04 9.67
C LYS A 49 7.96 19.46 9.50
N GLY A 50 7.04 18.50 9.31
CA GLY A 50 5.59 18.77 9.25
C GLY A 50 5.07 19.22 7.87
N ASP A 51 5.96 19.61 6.95
CA ASP A 51 5.61 20.03 5.59
C ASP A 51 5.67 18.90 4.55
N SER A 52 5.34 17.68 4.95
CA SER A 52 5.26 16.58 3.97
C SER A 52 4.11 16.86 2.99
N PRO A 53 4.37 16.92 1.66
CA PRO A 53 3.32 17.19 0.69
C PRO A 53 2.31 16.03 0.67
N ILE A 54 1.08 16.33 0.26
CA ILE A 54 0.10 15.28 -0.05
C ILE A 54 0.64 14.49 -1.25
N PHE A 55 0.82 13.18 -1.06
CA PHE A 55 1.38 12.29 -2.07
C PHE A 55 0.29 11.37 -2.63
N TYR A 56 0.12 11.40 -3.95
CA TYR A 56 -0.73 10.47 -4.69
C TYR A 56 0.14 9.63 -5.61
N SER A 57 -0.08 8.32 -5.63
CA SER A 57 0.59 7.45 -6.59
C SER A 57 -0.33 6.38 -7.14
N TYR A 58 -0.16 6.09 -8.43
CA TYR A 58 -0.81 5.01 -9.13
C TYR A 58 0.25 4.29 -9.95
N ARG A 59 0.32 2.96 -9.84
CA ARG A 59 1.35 2.14 -10.47
C ARG A 59 0.75 0.88 -11.04
N ILE A 60 1.07 0.57 -12.28
CA ILE A 60 0.79 -0.71 -12.92
C ILE A 60 2.12 -1.47 -12.95
N LEU A 61 2.12 -2.68 -12.40
CA LEU A 61 3.31 -3.52 -12.31
C LEU A 61 3.02 -4.85 -13.00
N SER A 62 3.95 -5.29 -13.85
CA SER A 62 3.96 -6.66 -14.38
C SER A 62 4.72 -7.56 -13.41
N LEU A 63 4.09 -8.64 -12.95
CA LEU A 63 4.72 -9.64 -12.10
C LEU A 63 5.39 -10.69 -13.01
N GLY A 64 6.70 -10.86 -12.88
CA GLY A 64 7.46 -11.92 -13.53
C GLY A 64 8.36 -12.62 -12.50
N GLY A 65 8.51 -13.94 -12.64
CA GLY A 65 9.49 -14.72 -11.86
C GLY A 65 10.74 -15.00 -12.71
N THR A 66 11.90 -15.01 -12.07
CA THR A 66 13.15 -15.56 -12.62
C THR A 66 13.23 -17.06 -12.37
#